data_AF-A0A4S8LGC2-F1
#
_entry.id   AF-A0A4S8LGC2-F1
#
_cell.length_a   1.000
_cell.length_b   1.000
_cell.length_c   1.000
_cell.angle_alpha   90.00
_cell.angle_beta   90.00
_cell.angle_gamma   90.00
#
_symmetry.space_group_name_H-M   'P 1'
#
loop_
_entity.id
_entity.type
_entity.pdbx_description
1 polymer ?
#
loop_
_entity_poly.entity_id
_entity_poly.type
_entity_poly.pdbx_seq_one_letter_code
_entity_poly.pdbx_strand_id
1 'polypeptide(L)'
;MDTFNIHGSTFDPFWSKFPSLCDIHCSITPDILHQLYQGVLKHLVSWVQEVMTPAELDRKIRSLPPTFGVRHFKNGISALKQISGRERKEIGKILLACLAPEMTGEGAKACRAILDFIYMAQYESHDDQTLKYMEDALKQWHENRDYFMQKEVRDDFNIPKFHSLIHYVEAIKRFGATDNYNTELFERLHIDFTKLGWRASNKRDHFPQMVKWISRREKVAMFDYSLTEMSWATESDVDSLGSSEKSGNTFTYTIAKHPTESNKPLEMILDTHFIPQFLNRLKEFLNALLPPTQRQGNHALIRNSPIPILALDVWHSFKIQSESPGDGGMIQEIVKAIPNKSKGLETKRFDTVVVMATNDAESVSLEGESHCQLENFTMH
;
A
#
# COMPACT_ATOMS: atom_id res chain seq x y z
N MET A 1 55.64 7.49 -3.55
CA MET A 1 54.41 6.71 -3.81
C MET A 1 53.50 6.97 -2.63
N ASP A 2 52.68 8.01 -2.76
CA ASP A 2 51.74 8.40 -1.71
C ASP A 2 50.59 7.40 -1.70
N THR A 3 50.52 6.63 -0.62
CA THR A 3 49.42 5.71 -0.34
C THR A 3 48.17 6.54 -0.03
N PHE A 4 47.34 6.76 -1.04
CA PHE A 4 45.98 7.23 -0.84
C PHE A 4 45.26 6.21 0.06
N ASN A 5 44.96 6.62 1.29
CA ASN A 5 44.15 5.85 2.21
C ASN A 5 42.70 5.83 1.67
N ILE A 6 42.37 4.76 0.95
CA ILE A 6 41.06 4.57 0.28
C ILE A 6 39.96 4.23 1.32
N HIS A 7 40.33 4.01 2.59
CA HIS A 7 39.37 3.90 3.67
C HIS A 7 39.01 5.31 4.17
N GLY A 8 38.04 5.94 3.51
CA GLY A 8 37.52 7.28 3.81
C GLY A 8 36.76 7.41 5.14
N SER A 9 37.14 6.66 6.18
CA SER A 9 36.59 6.82 7.51
C SER A 9 37.37 7.89 8.26
N THR A 10 36.79 9.09 8.37
CA THR A 10 37.28 10.16 9.24
C THR A 10 37.12 9.72 10.70
N PHE A 11 38.23 9.50 11.41
CA PHE A 11 38.22 9.09 12.82
C PHE A 11 37.88 10.23 13.79
N ASP A 12 38.06 11.48 13.35
CA ASP A 12 37.61 12.68 14.05
C ASP A 12 36.38 13.23 13.31
N PRO A 13 35.14 13.00 13.80
CA PRO A 13 33.96 13.49 13.10
C PRO A 13 33.99 15.02 13.04
N PHE A 14 33.63 15.60 11.90
CA PHE A 14 33.77 17.06 11.67
C PHE A 14 33.08 17.92 12.75
N TRP A 15 32.02 17.40 13.37
CA TRP A 15 31.23 18.07 14.40
C TRP A 15 31.86 18.02 15.80
N SER A 16 32.93 17.23 16.04
CA SER A 16 33.56 17.07 17.36
C SER A 16 34.07 18.39 17.95
N LYS A 17 34.43 19.34 17.08
CA LYS A 17 34.97 20.65 17.44
C LYS A 17 33.90 21.73 17.59
N PHE A 18 32.63 21.38 17.35
CA PHE A 18 31.51 22.32 17.38
C PHE A 18 30.41 21.96 18.40
N PRO A 19 30.73 21.46 19.62
CA PRO A 19 29.72 21.00 20.57
C PRO A 19 28.81 22.13 21.08
N SER A 20 29.27 23.39 21.04
CA SER A 20 28.47 24.56 21.45
C SER A 20 27.57 25.11 20.34
N LEU A 21 27.76 24.69 19.08
CA LEU A 21 27.00 25.20 17.93
C LEU A 21 25.96 24.21 17.44
N CYS A 22 26.20 22.91 17.57
CA CYS A 22 25.29 21.87 17.12
C CYS A 22 25.40 20.64 18.03
N ASP A 23 24.29 20.30 18.68
CA ASP A 23 24.13 18.97 19.25
C ASP A 23 23.72 18.01 18.12
N ILE A 24 24.69 17.23 17.63
CA ILE A 24 24.46 16.26 16.55
C ILE A 24 23.40 15.21 16.94
N HIS A 25 23.22 14.94 18.24
CA HIS A 25 22.23 13.97 18.71
C HIS A 25 20.80 14.45 18.45
N CYS A 26 20.59 15.77 18.42
CA CYS A 26 19.32 16.36 18.04
C CYS A 26 19.06 16.28 16.52
N SER A 27 20.08 16.00 15.70
CA SER A 27 19.94 15.87 14.23
C SER A 27 19.54 14.47 13.79
N ILE A 28 19.47 13.50 14.71
CA ILE A 28 19.06 12.13 14.43
C ILE A 28 17.54 12.09 14.48
N THR A 29 16.90 12.05 13.32
CA THR A 29 15.45 11.98 13.23
C THR A 29 14.94 10.54 13.38
N PRO A 30 13.70 10.36 13.87
CA PRO A 30 13.04 9.07 13.87
C PRO A 30 12.82 8.52 12.46
N ASP A 31 12.70 7.19 12.35
CA ASP A 31 12.54 6.53 11.05
C ASP A 31 11.46 5.45 11.08
N ILE A 32 10.41 5.64 10.28
CA ILE A 32 9.24 4.76 10.29
C ILE A 32 9.61 3.35 9.85
N LEU A 33 10.36 3.21 8.75
CA LEU A 33 10.64 1.88 8.20
C LEU A 33 11.59 1.08 9.09
N HIS A 34 12.76 1.60 9.41
CA HIS A 34 13.84 0.89 10.07
C HIS A 34 13.74 0.89 11.58
N GLN A 35 13.09 1.89 12.20
CA GLN A 35 12.87 1.86 13.66
C GLN A 35 11.54 1.20 13.99
N LEU A 36 10.43 1.61 13.39
CA LEU A 36 9.11 1.05 13.73
C LEU A 36 8.87 -0.31 13.08
N TYR A 37 8.81 -0.38 11.75
CA TYR A 37 8.38 -1.61 11.07
C TYR A 37 9.44 -2.74 11.09
N GLN A 38 10.69 -2.43 10.78
CA GLN A 38 11.79 -3.41 10.78
C GLN A 38 12.47 -3.55 12.16
N GLY A 39 12.19 -2.66 13.10
CA GLY A 39 12.68 -2.73 14.48
C GLY A 39 11.61 -3.20 15.44
N VAL A 40 10.74 -2.28 15.88
CA VAL A 40 9.73 -2.51 16.92
C VAL A 40 8.72 -3.58 16.55
N LEU A 41 8.01 -3.45 15.41
CA LEU A 41 7.03 -4.43 14.96
C LEU A 41 7.69 -5.78 14.67
N LYS A 42 8.95 -5.78 14.22
CA LYS A 42 9.72 -7.01 14.04
C LYS A 42 9.84 -7.81 15.33
N HIS A 43 10.25 -7.16 16.40
CA HIS A 43 10.36 -7.78 17.71
C HIS A 43 8.98 -8.19 18.24
N LEU A 44 7.99 -7.30 18.12
CA LEU A 44 6.63 -7.60 18.58
C LEU A 44 6.08 -8.87 17.92
N VAL A 45 6.18 -9.01 16.59
CA VAL A 45 5.72 -10.22 15.88
C VAL A 45 6.47 -11.47 16.35
N SER A 46 7.79 -11.37 16.59
CA SER A 46 8.57 -12.49 17.15
C SER A 46 8.03 -12.92 18.51
N TRP A 47 7.77 -11.96 19.39
CA TRP A 47 7.25 -12.24 20.73
C TRP A 47 5.84 -12.84 20.68
N VAL A 48 4.98 -12.36 19.78
CA VAL A 48 3.68 -12.97 19.56
C VAL A 48 3.82 -14.43 19.09
N GLN A 49 4.75 -14.70 18.18
CA GLN A 49 5.03 -16.06 17.72
C GLN A 49 5.60 -16.95 18.83
N GLU A 50 6.34 -16.41 19.79
CA GLU A 50 6.82 -17.17 20.95
C GLU A 50 5.67 -17.48 21.93
N VAL A 51 4.75 -16.54 22.15
CA VAL A 51 3.59 -16.74 23.05
C VAL A 51 2.62 -17.80 22.53
N MET A 52 2.25 -17.76 21.25
CA MET A 52 1.22 -18.67 20.71
C MET A 52 1.74 -19.75 19.76
N THR A 53 3.04 -19.76 19.46
CA THR A 53 3.72 -20.53 18.40
C THR A 53 3.55 -19.95 16.98
N PRO A 54 4.56 -20.09 16.09
CA PRO A 54 4.45 -19.68 14.70
C PRO A 54 3.35 -20.40 13.93
N ALA A 55 3.13 -21.68 14.21
CA ALA A 55 2.14 -22.51 13.53
C ALA A 55 0.71 -22.03 13.81
N GLU A 56 0.44 -21.62 15.06
CA GLU A 56 -0.86 -21.11 15.48
C GLU A 56 -1.13 -19.72 14.89
N LEU A 57 -0.15 -18.82 14.96
CA LEU A 57 -0.29 -17.50 14.35
C LEU A 57 -0.57 -17.61 12.84
N ASP A 58 0.18 -18.48 12.14
CA ASP A 58 -0.06 -18.72 10.72
C ASP A 58 -1.43 -19.35 10.44
N ARG A 59 -1.92 -20.25 11.30
CA ARG A 59 -3.27 -20.84 11.19
C ARG A 59 -4.33 -19.75 11.22
N LYS A 60 -4.23 -18.80 12.13
CA LYS A 60 -5.18 -17.69 12.26
C LYS A 60 -5.10 -16.71 11.11
N ILE A 61 -3.88 -16.35 10.70
CA ILE A 61 -3.67 -15.47 9.53
C ILE A 61 -4.32 -16.07 8.28
N ARG A 62 -4.20 -17.39 8.08
CA ARG A 62 -4.87 -18.08 6.96
C ARG A 62 -6.39 -18.10 7.08
N SER A 63 -6.93 -18.04 8.29
CA SER A 63 -8.38 -18.05 8.54
C SER A 63 -9.04 -16.68 8.38
N LEU A 64 -8.26 -15.59 8.28
CA LEU A 64 -8.80 -14.27 8.08
C LEU A 64 -9.55 -14.19 6.74
N PRO A 65 -10.78 -13.65 6.72
CA PRO A 65 -11.50 -13.44 5.48
C PRO A 65 -10.72 -12.44 4.59
N PRO A 66 -10.77 -12.58 3.26
CA PRO A 66 -10.27 -11.55 2.38
C PRO A 66 -11.00 -10.23 2.66
N THR A 67 -10.25 -9.17 2.93
CA THR A 67 -10.75 -7.83 3.26
C THR A 67 -10.09 -6.80 2.35
N PHE A 68 -10.84 -5.81 1.92
CA PHE A 68 -10.34 -4.71 1.09
C PHE A 68 -9.17 -3.98 1.77
N GLY A 69 -8.13 -3.66 1.01
CA GLY A 69 -6.95 -2.93 1.51
C GLY A 69 -5.99 -3.72 2.42
N VAL A 70 -6.21 -5.02 2.60
CA VAL A 70 -5.40 -5.90 3.46
C VAL A 70 -4.87 -7.10 2.66
N ARG A 71 -3.56 -7.34 2.71
CA ARG A 71 -2.96 -8.51 2.06
C ARG A 71 -3.32 -9.80 2.79
N HIS A 72 -3.89 -10.75 2.05
CA HIS A 72 -4.12 -12.10 2.55
C HIS A 72 -2.87 -12.99 2.41
N PHE A 73 -2.36 -13.49 3.53
CA PHE A 73 -1.17 -14.36 3.59
C PHE A 73 -1.57 -15.84 3.58
N LYS A 74 -1.79 -16.39 2.37
CA LYS A 74 -2.27 -17.78 2.15
C LYS A 74 -1.43 -18.87 2.84
N ASN A 75 -0.14 -18.62 3.02
CA ASN A 75 0.80 -19.57 3.63
C ASN A 75 1.23 -19.14 5.05
N GLY A 76 0.54 -18.16 5.64
CA GLY A 76 1.00 -17.49 6.86
C GLY A 76 2.20 -16.58 6.61
N ILE A 77 2.85 -16.16 7.69
CA ILE A 77 4.00 -15.23 7.69
C ILE A 77 5.30 -15.93 8.05
N SER A 78 5.28 -17.08 8.73
CA SER A 78 6.50 -17.76 9.19
C SER A 78 7.36 -18.31 8.05
N ALA A 79 6.77 -18.58 6.88
CA ALA A 79 7.49 -19.04 5.70
C ALA A 79 8.23 -17.91 4.94
N LEU A 80 7.95 -16.63 5.27
CA LEU A 80 8.53 -15.50 4.57
C LEU A 80 10.01 -15.33 4.93
N LYS A 81 10.88 -15.35 3.92
CA LYS A 81 12.30 -15.03 4.05
C LYS A 81 12.53 -13.61 3.54
N GLN A 82 13.34 -12.83 4.26
CA GLN A 82 13.65 -11.43 3.91
C GLN A 82 12.40 -10.55 3.78
N ILE A 83 11.61 -10.47 4.86
CA ILE A 83 10.37 -9.70 4.93
C ILE A 83 10.65 -8.22 4.63
N SER A 84 10.03 -7.71 3.56
CA SER A 84 10.13 -6.31 3.14
C SER A 84 9.39 -5.35 4.07
N GLY A 85 9.67 -4.05 3.97
CA GLY A 85 8.92 -3.01 4.68
C GLY A 85 7.42 -3.05 4.38
N ARG A 86 7.07 -3.22 3.10
CA ARG A 86 5.67 -3.37 2.66
C ARG A 86 5.00 -4.59 3.30
N GLU A 87 5.71 -5.72 3.39
CA GLU A 87 5.16 -6.90 4.05
C GLU A 87 4.98 -6.69 5.55
N ARG A 88 5.89 -5.97 6.22
CA ARG A 88 5.72 -5.58 7.63
C ARG A 88 4.49 -4.70 7.84
N LYS A 89 4.28 -3.70 6.98
CA LYS A 89 3.07 -2.84 6.99
C LYS A 89 1.81 -3.71 6.93
N GLU A 90 1.75 -4.65 6.00
CA GLU A 90 0.61 -5.58 5.87
C GLU A 90 0.44 -6.53 7.07
N ILE A 91 1.53 -7.01 7.68
CA ILE A 91 1.45 -7.82 8.90
C ILE A 91 0.88 -7.00 10.06
N GLY A 92 1.28 -5.73 10.20
CA GLY A 92 0.77 -4.83 11.23
C GLY A 92 -0.76 -4.64 11.18
N LYS A 93 -1.34 -4.62 9.97
CA LYS A 93 -2.79 -4.48 9.76
C LYS A 93 -3.60 -5.65 10.33
N ILE A 94 -3.03 -6.85 10.33
CA ILE A 94 -3.76 -8.09 10.69
C ILE A 94 -3.38 -8.66 12.06
N LEU A 95 -2.26 -8.22 12.64
CA LEU A 95 -1.68 -8.83 13.83
C LEU A 95 -2.67 -8.85 15.01
N LEU A 96 -3.34 -7.73 15.28
CA LEU A 96 -4.26 -7.59 16.42
C LEU A 96 -5.45 -8.56 16.35
N ALA A 97 -5.97 -8.80 15.14
CA ALA A 97 -7.08 -9.73 14.91
C ALA A 97 -6.70 -11.20 15.18
N CYS A 98 -5.40 -11.52 15.16
CA CYS A 98 -4.90 -12.88 15.32
C CYS A 98 -4.50 -13.22 16.76
N LEU A 99 -4.66 -12.31 17.73
CA LEU A 99 -4.11 -12.54 19.09
C LEU A 99 -4.99 -13.44 19.96
N ALA A 100 -6.31 -13.30 19.87
CA ALA A 100 -7.25 -14.03 20.71
C ALA A 100 -7.48 -15.48 20.23
N PRO A 101 -7.74 -16.45 21.14
CA PRO A 101 -7.80 -16.30 22.61
C PRO A 101 -6.46 -16.37 23.36
N GLU A 102 -5.37 -16.80 22.71
CA GLU A 102 -4.08 -17.14 23.32
C GLU A 102 -3.41 -15.94 23.99
N MET A 103 -3.61 -14.75 23.44
CA MET A 103 -3.09 -13.51 23.99
C MET A 103 -4.21 -12.46 24.06
N THR A 104 -4.82 -12.35 25.24
CA THR A 104 -5.87 -11.40 25.58
C THR A 104 -5.43 -10.54 26.78
N GLY A 105 -6.23 -9.55 27.17
CA GLY A 105 -5.90 -8.67 28.29
C GLY A 105 -4.64 -7.83 28.01
N GLU A 106 -3.66 -7.91 28.91
CA GLU A 106 -2.43 -7.09 28.88
C GLU A 106 -1.62 -7.30 27.60
N GLY A 107 -1.40 -8.53 27.16
CA GLY A 107 -0.63 -8.79 25.93
C GLY A 107 -1.27 -8.19 24.67
N ALA A 108 -2.60 -8.26 24.57
CA ALA A 108 -3.35 -7.63 23.48
C ALA A 108 -3.29 -6.10 23.56
N LYS A 109 -3.42 -5.52 24.75
CA LYS A 109 -3.28 -4.07 24.99
C LYS A 109 -1.87 -3.58 24.65
N ALA A 110 -0.83 -4.31 25.02
CA ALA A 110 0.56 -3.99 24.70
C ALA A 110 0.80 -4.00 23.17
N CYS A 111 0.30 -5.02 22.47
CA CYS A 111 0.40 -5.08 21.01
C CYS A 111 -0.36 -3.95 20.34
N ARG A 112 -1.60 -3.68 20.79
CA ARG A 112 -2.41 -2.58 20.29
C ARG A 112 -1.71 -1.24 20.50
N ALA A 113 -1.18 -0.97 21.68
CA ALA A 113 -0.49 0.27 22.01
C ALA A 113 0.67 0.56 21.05
N ILE A 114 1.48 -0.45 20.72
CA ILE A 114 2.54 -0.31 19.72
C ILE A 114 1.98 -0.06 18.32
N LEU A 115 0.95 -0.80 17.90
CA LEU A 115 0.33 -0.59 16.59
C LEU A 115 -0.27 0.82 16.47
N ASP A 116 -1.01 1.28 17.48
CA ASP A 116 -1.58 2.62 17.58
C ASP A 116 -0.47 3.68 17.46
N PHE A 117 0.64 3.52 18.19
CA PHE A 117 1.81 4.40 18.08
C PHE A 117 2.37 4.43 16.64
N ILE A 118 2.53 3.26 16.00
CA ILE A 118 3.06 3.18 14.63
C ILE A 118 2.14 3.88 13.63
N TYR A 119 0.83 3.72 13.76
CA TYR A 119 -0.12 4.38 12.87
C TYR A 119 -0.15 5.89 13.08
N MET A 120 -0.17 6.34 14.34
CA MET A 120 -0.15 7.78 14.65
C MET A 120 1.15 8.45 14.20
N ALA A 121 2.30 7.80 14.35
CA ALA A 121 3.57 8.34 13.90
C ALA A 121 3.64 8.60 12.38
N GLN A 122 2.72 8.00 11.60
CA GLN A 122 2.63 8.17 10.14
C GLN A 122 1.63 9.24 9.73
N TYR A 123 0.99 9.95 10.66
CA TYR A 123 0.09 11.03 10.27
C TYR A 123 0.86 12.14 9.56
N GLU A 124 0.31 12.62 8.46
CA GLU A 124 0.87 13.72 7.65
C GLU A 124 0.78 15.08 8.37
N SER A 125 -0.06 15.15 9.42
CA SER A 125 -0.16 16.34 10.27
C SER A 125 -0.47 15.96 11.71
N HIS A 126 0.00 16.79 12.63
CA HIS A 126 -0.18 16.61 14.06
C HIS A 126 -0.65 17.90 14.71
N ASP A 127 -1.55 17.75 15.67
CA ASP A 127 -1.98 18.74 16.65
C ASP A 127 -1.66 18.24 18.06
N ASP A 128 -1.91 19.08 19.08
CA ASP A 128 -1.63 18.70 20.47
C ASP A 128 -2.40 17.45 20.91
N GLN A 129 -3.58 17.21 20.32
CA GLN A 129 -4.43 16.09 20.68
C GLN A 129 -3.90 14.75 20.12
N THR A 130 -3.47 14.74 18.86
CA THR A 130 -2.87 13.57 18.21
C THR A 130 -1.50 13.24 18.80
N LEU A 131 -0.69 14.26 19.15
CA LEU A 131 0.56 14.05 19.89
C LEU A 131 0.29 13.41 21.25
N LYS A 132 -0.72 13.89 21.97
CA LYS A 132 -1.14 13.29 23.25
C LYS A 132 -1.58 11.83 23.08
N TYR A 133 -2.33 11.49 22.02
CA TYR A 133 -2.68 10.10 21.75
C TYR A 133 -1.44 9.22 21.58
N MET A 134 -0.38 9.74 20.94
CA MET A 134 0.88 9.02 20.76
C MET A 134 1.61 8.80 22.09
N GLU A 135 1.63 9.81 22.97
CA GLU A 135 2.14 9.69 24.34
C GLU A 135 1.33 8.67 25.17
N ASP A 136 0.00 8.72 25.07
CA ASP A 136 -0.91 7.81 25.76
C ASP A 136 -0.74 6.36 25.27
N ALA A 137 -0.51 6.14 23.97
CA ALA A 137 -0.19 4.82 23.43
C ALA A 137 1.13 4.30 24.00
N LEU A 138 2.16 5.14 24.07
CA LEU A 138 3.44 4.74 24.67
C LEU A 138 3.30 4.42 26.17
N LYS A 139 2.47 5.19 26.89
CA LYS A 139 2.13 4.91 28.29
C LYS A 139 1.42 3.56 28.43
N GLN A 140 0.43 3.27 27.59
CA GLN A 140 -0.25 1.96 27.58
C GLN A 140 0.73 0.82 27.26
N TRP A 141 1.69 1.03 26.37
CA TRP A 141 2.75 0.05 26.14
C TRP A 141 3.54 -0.22 27.44
N HIS A 142 4.00 0.82 28.13
CA HIS A 142 4.76 0.66 29.38
C HIS A 142 3.97 -0.02 30.50
N GLU A 143 2.66 0.25 30.61
CA GLU A 143 1.79 -0.38 31.61
C GLU A 143 1.52 -1.87 31.34
N ASN A 144 1.58 -2.31 30.08
CA ASN A 144 1.15 -3.66 29.69
C ASN A 144 2.30 -4.55 29.18
N ARG A 145 3.49 -4.00 28.87
CA ARG A 145 4.61 -4.76 28.28
C ARG A 145 5.12 -5.89 29.16
N ASP A 146 4.97 -5.76 30.49
CA ASP A 146 5.47 -6.74 31.46
C ASP A 146 4.83 -8.12 31.26
N TYR A 147 3.68 -8.19 30.57
CA TYR A 147 3.11 -9.43 30.05
C TYR A 147 4.14 -10.32 29.33
N PHE A 148 5.00 -9.76 28.49
CA PHE A 148 6.00 -10.55 27.75
C PHE A 148 7.13 -11.07 28.66
N MET A 149 7.42 -10.38 29.77
CA MET A 149 8.34 -10.90 30.79
C MET A 149 7.69 -12.01 31.61
N GLN A 150 6.42 -11.85 31.99
CA GLN A 150 5.64 -12.87 32.70
C GLN A 150 5.46 -14.16 31.86
N LYS A 151 5.47 -14.04 30.53
CA LYS A 151 5.45 -15.17 29.60
C LYS A 151 6.84 -15.72 29.26
N GLU A 152 7.89 -15.25 29.94
CA GLU A 152 9.27 -15.68 29.75
C GLU A 152 9.77 -15.53 28.30
N VAL A 153 9.17 -14.61 27.54
CA VAL A 153 9.57 -14.30 26.16
C VAL A 153 10.80 -13.40 26.15
N ARG A 154 10.95 -12.56 27.20
CA ARG A 154 12.00 -11.57 27.34
C ARG A 154 12.34 -11.32 28.81
N ASP A 155 13.62 -11.06 29.09
CA ASP A 155 14.06 -10.62 30.41
C ASP A 155 13.96 -9.10 30.60
N ASP A 156 14.12 -8.33 29.51
CA ASP A 156 14.05 -6.87 29.52
C ASP A 156 13.56 -6.27 28.19
N PHE A 157 13.40 -4.94 28.18
CA PHE A 157 13.10 -4.14 26.99
C PHE A 157 14.20 -3.13 26.65
N ASN A 158 15.46 -3.44 26.99
CA ASN A 158 16.65 -2.62 26.70
C ASN A 158 17.05 -2.73 25.23
N ILE A 159 16.09 -2.45 24.34
CA ILE A 159 16.26 -2.51 22.89
C ILE A 159 16.33 -1.08 22.39
N PRO A 160 17.43 -0.65 21.72
CA PRO A 160 17.57 0.72 21.24
C PRO A 160 16.39 1.22 20.40
N LYS A 161 15.77 0.32 19.60
CA LYS A 161 14.58 0.62 18.78
C LYS A 161 13.30 0.85 19.59
N PHE A 162 13.17 0.25 20.78
CA PHE A 162 12.06 0.58 21.69
C PHE A 162 12.34 1.86 22.47
N HIS A 163 13.59 2.09 22.86
CA HIS A 163 14.00 3.34 23.49
C HIS A 163 13.75 4.53 22.57
N SER A 164 13.95 4.40 21.26
CA SER A 164 13.71 5.50 20.32
C SER A 164 12.28 6.01 20.28
N LEU A 165 11.28 5.20 20.69
CA LEU A 165 9.87 5.60 20.71
C LEU A 165 9.62 6.86 21.56
N ILE A 166 10.37 7.03 22.65
CA ILE A 166 10.19 8.18 23.55
C ILE A 166 10.55 9.52 22.87
N HIS A 167 11.33 9.49 21.79
CA HIS A 167 11.85 10.68 21.11
C HIS A 167 10.98 11.13 19.94
N TYR A 168 9.98 10.36 19.52
CA TYR A 168 9.19 10.70 18.33
C TYR A 168 8.37 11.97 18.51
N VAL A 169 7.70 12.16 19.64
CA VAL A 169 6.85 13.36 19.87
C VAL A 169 7.68 14.62 19.81
N GLU A 170 8.84 14.62 20.47
CA GLU A 170 9.75 15.77 20.45
C GLU A 170 10.33 16.02 19.06
N ALA A 171 10.68 14.95 18.34
CA ALA A 171 11.13 15.07 16.96
C ALA A 171 10.04 15.63 16.03
N ILE A 172 8.79 15.22 16.19
CA ILE A 172 7.66 15.75 15.41
C ILE A 172 7.47 17.24 15.68
N LYS A 173 7.55 17.66 16.95
CA LYS A 173 7.46 19.08 17.33
C LYS A 173 8.60 19.92 16.74
N ARG A 174 9.80 19.35 16.60
CA ARG A 174 10.99 20.05 16.08
C ARG A 174 11.09 20.09 14.56
N PHE A 175 10.74 18.98 13.91
CA PHE A 175 11.06 18.74 12.51
C PHE A 175 9.83 18.55 11.62
N GLY A 176 8.63 18.58 12.20
CA GLY A 176 7.37 18.30 11.52
C GLY A 176 7.02 16.82 11.49
N ALA A 177 5.96 16.48 10.75
CA ALA A 177 5.51 15.10 10.56
C ALA A 177 6.62 14.21 9.98
N THR A 178 6.55 12.91 10.24
CA THR A 178 7.68 11.98 9.99
C THR A 178 7.96 11.75 8.51
N ASP A 179 6.98 11.99 7.64
CA ASP A 179 7.11 11.97 6.19
C ASP A 179 8.17 12.95 5.66
N ASN A 180 8.41 14.07 6.36
CA ASN A 180 9.41 15.08 5.98
C ASN A 180 10.87 14.58 6.04
N TYR A 181 11.15 13.54 6.82
CA TYR A 181 12.52 13.05 7.05
C TYR A 181 12.64 11.52 7.05
N ASN A 182 11.59 10.80 6.67
CA ASN A 182 11.60 9.34 6.60
C ASN A 182 12.60 8.83 5.55
N THR A 183 13.35 7.79 5.87
CA THR A 183 14.41 7.28 4.96
C THR A 183 13.87 6.54 3.73
N GLU A 184 12.57 6.20 3.70
CA GLU A 184 11.91 5.60 2.53
C GLU A 184 12.13 6.45 1.25
N LEU A 185 12.14 7.79 1.37
CA LEU A 185 12.44 8.70 0.26
C LEU A 185 13.87 8.50 -0.28
N PHE A 186 14.85 8.42 0.62
CA PHE A 186 16.25 8.21 0.25
C PHE A 186 16.49 6.79 -0.30
N GLU A 187 15.77 5.78 0.15
CA GLU A 187 15.84 4.42 -0.43
C GLU A 187 15.36 4.40 -1.89
N ARG A 188 14.38 5.23 -2.25
CA ARG A 188 13.97 5.40 -3.65
C ARG A 188 15.09 6.01 -4.49
N LEU A 189 15.79 7.02 -3.97
CA LEU A 189 16.96 7.62 -4.64
C LEU A 189 18.11 6.62 -4.84
N HIS A 190 18.26 5.63 -3.95
CA HIS A 190 19.22 4.53 -4.17
C HIS A 190 18.90 3.72 -5.44
N ILE A 191 17.64 3.63 -5.87
CA ILE A 191 17.30 2.98 -7.14
C ILE A 191 17.92 3.76 -8.29
N ASP A 192 17.66 5.07 -8.34
CA ASP A 192 18.05 5.92 -9.45
C ASP A 192 19.57 6.17 -9.47
N PHE A 193 20.14 6.58 -8.34
CA PHE A 193 21.56 6.93 -8.27
C PHE A 193 22.48 5.71 -8.16
N THR A 194 22.04 4.62 -7.52
CA THR A 194 22.91 3.44 -7.34
C THR A 194 22.57 2.32 -8.31
N LYS A 195 21.33 1.81 -8.30
CA LYS A 195 20.99 0.57 -9.04
C LYS A 195 21.00 0.78 -10.56
N LEU A 196 20.44 1.89 -11.05
CA LEU A 196 20.44 2.20 -12.48
C LEU A 196 21.84 2.53 -12.99
N GLY A 197 22.59 3.35 -12.25
CA GLY A 197 23.99 3.63 -12.55
C GLY A 197 24.85 2.36 -12.60
N TRP A 198 24.69 1.46 -11.62
CA TRP A 198 25.38 0.18 -11.59
C TRP A 198 25.03 -0.68 -12.82
N ARG A 199 23.74 -0.79 -13.16
CA ARG A 199 23.28 -1.55 -14.34
C ARG A 199 23.81 -0.98 -15.65
N ALA A 200 23.98 0.33 -15.74
CA ALA A 200 24.52 1.01 -16.91
C ALA A 200 26.05 0.94 -16.99
N SER A 201 26.73 0.56 -15.90
CA SER A 201 28.19 0.39 -15.88
C SER A 201 28.63 -0.97 -16.45
N ASN A 202 29.90 -1.07 -16.82
CA ASN A 202 30.51 -2.35 -17.18
C ASN A 202 30.92 -3.21 -15.97
N LYS A 203 30.60 -2.77 -14.74
CA LYS A 203 30.90 -3.41 -13.44
C LYS A 203 32.39 -3.54 -13.09
N ARG A 204 33.29 -2.95 -13.87
CA ARG A 204 34.74 -2.87 -13.59
C ARG A 204 35.11 -1.43 -13.30
N ASP A 205 35.70 -1.14 -12.14
CA ASP A 205 35.93 0.26 -11.71
C ASP A 205 34.69 1.14 -11.96
N HIS A 206 33.59 0.72 -11.33
CA HIS A 206 32.24 1.17 -11.66
C HIS A 206 31.91 2.54 -11.08
N PHE A 207 32.59 2.95 -9.99
CA PHE A 207 32.26 4.18 -9.26
C PHE A 207 32.34 5.43 -10.16
N PRO A 208 33.42 5.67 -10.92
CA PRO A 208 33.48 6.81 -11.84
C PRO A 208 32.44 6.74 -12.97
N GLN A 209 32.10 5.52 -13.41
CA GLN A 209 31.09 5.31 -14.45
C GLN A 209 29.69 5.63 -13.96
N MET A 210 29.36 5.24 -12.73
CA MET A 210 28.09 5.55 -12.07
C MET A 210 27.94 7.06 -11.90
N VAL A 211 28.97 7.74 -11.37
CA VAL A 211 28.97 9.20 -11.23
C VAL A 211 28.76 9.88 -12.59
N LYS A 212 29.50 9.45 -13.63
CA LYS A 212 29.36 9.99 -14.99
C LYS A 212 27.96 9.75 -15.57
N TRP A 213 27.36 8.60 -15.29
CA TRP A 213 26.00 8.28 -15.71
C TRP A 213 24.98 9.19 -15.04
N ILE A 214 25.08 9.41 -13.72
CA ILE A 214 24.22 10.32 -12.96
C ILE A 214 24.34 11.75 -13.51
N SER A 215 25.56 12.29 -13.66
CA SER A 215 25.76 13.65 -14.17
C SER A 215 25.20 13.84 -15.59
N ARG A 216 25.16 12.79 -16.41
CA ARG A 216 24.51 12.84 -17.73
C ARG A 216 22.99 12.86 -17.61
N ARG A 217 22.42 12.05 -16.73
CA ARG A 217 20.98 12.02 -16.43
C ARG A 217 20.48 13.37 -15.92
N GLU A 218 21.22 14.00 -15.01
CA GLU A 218 20.90 15.33 -14.47
C GLU A 218 20.92 16.40 -15.58
N LYS A 219 21.94 16.38 -16.44
CA LYS A 219 22.03 17.32 -17.58
C LYS A 219 20.87 17.18 -18.56
N VAL A 220 20.46 15.94 -18.86
CA VAL A 220 19.29 15.69 -19.72
C VAL A 220 18.02 16.18 -19.05
N ALA A 221 17.82 15.88 -17.75
CA ALA A 221 16.64 16.35 -17.03
C ALA A 221 16.56 17.89 -16.95
N MET A 222 17.67 18.57 -16.72
CA MET A 222 17.75 20.04 -16.76
C MET A 222 17.43 20.61 -18.14
N PHE A 223 17.87 19.93 -19.21
CA PHE A 223 17.56 20.33 -20.57
C PHE A 223 16.08 20.11 -20.90
N ASP A 224 15.52 18.96 -20.55
CA ASP A 224 14.09 18.67 -20.73
C ASP A 224 13.22 19.71 -20.00
N TYR A 225 13.58 20.05 -18.75
CA TYR A 225 12.91 21.11 -17.99
C TYR A 225 12.97 22.47 -18.72
N SER A 226 14.14 22.84 -19.26
CA SER A 226 14.28 24.09 -20.02
C SER A 226 13.44 24.12 -21.30
N LEU A 227 13.21 22.97 -21.95
CA LEU A 227 12.34 22.87 -23.12
C LEU A 227 10.87 23.03 -22.74
N THR A 228 10.44 22.46 -21.61
CA THR A 228 9.07 22.59 -21.11
C THR A 228 8.75 24.03 -20.68
N GLU A 229 9.66 24.69 -19.97
CA GLU A 229 9.51 26.11 -19.63
C GLU A 229 9.39 26.98 -20.89
N MET A 230 10.20 26.69 -21.92
CA MET A 230 10.13 27.38 -23.21
C MET A 230 8.80 27.10 -23.94
N SER A 231 8.24 25.89 -23.85
CA SER A 231 6.95 25.57 -24.47
C SER A 231 5.78 26.24 -23.75
N TRP A 232 5.81 26.32 -22.42
CA TRP A 232 4.80 27.04 -21.63
C TRP A 232 4.86 28.54 -21.87
N ALA A 233 6.05 29.12 -22.05
CA ALA A 233 6.21 30.52 -22.46
C ALA A 233 5.67 30.81 -23.87
N THR A 234 5.58 29.80 -24.74
CA THR A 234 4.94 29.94 -26.07
C THR A 234 3.43 29.65 -26.08
N GLU A 235 2.90 28.95 -25.08
CA GLU A 235 1.46 28.66 -24.94
C GLU A 235 0.72 29.72 -24.11
N SER A 236 1.43 30.53 -23.30
CA SER A 236 0.84 31.61 -22.50
C SER A 236 0.27 32.78 -23.30
N ASP A 237 0.42 32.80 -24.63
CA ASP A 237 -0.23 33.78 -25.52
C ASP A 237 -1.63 33.33 -26.01
N VAL A 238 -2.14 32.14 -25.63
CA VAL A 238 -3.40 31.61 -26.21
C VAL A 238 -4.51 31.23 -25.21
N ASP A 239 -4.26 30.94 -23.93
CA ASP A 239 -5.36 30.54 -23.03
C ASP A 239 -5.32 31.22 -21.64
N SER A 240 -6.02 32.36 -21.56
CA SER A 240 -6.65 32.81 -20.32
C SER A 240 -8.10 32.36 -20.30
N LEU A 241 -8.41 31.28 -19.56
CA LEU A 241 -9.68 30.97 -18.85
C LEU A 241 -9.84 29.44 -18.71
N GLY A 242 -9.71 28.91 -17.49
CA GLY A 242 -10.04 27.50 -17.25
C GLY A 242 -9.71 26.96 -15.86
N SER A 243 -10.54 27.33 -14.89
CA SER A 243 -10.86 26.63 -13.62
C SER A 243 -9.96 25.49 -13.10
N SER A 244 -9.52 25.69 -11.86
CA SER A 244 -9.10 24.66 -10.90
C SER A 244 -10.14 23.52 -10.79
N GLU A 245 -9.77 22.32 -11.26
CA GLU A 245 -10.50 21.09 -10.96
C GLU A 245 -9.94 20.46 -9.69
N LYS A 246 -10.85 20.21 -8.73
CA LYS A 246 -10.57 19.49 -7.49
C LYS A 246 -10.17 18.05 -7.79
N SER A 247 -9.07 17.61 -7.21
CA SER A 247 -8.56 16.24 -7.17
C SER A 247 -9.64 15.25 -6.69
N GLY A 248 -10.36 14.63 -7.63
CA GLY A 248 -11.09 13.40 -7.38
C GLY A 248 -10.10 12.24 -7.40
N ASN A 249 -10.15 11.35 -6.39
CA ASN A 249 -9.33 10.15 -6.33
C ASN A 249 -9.40 9.38 -7.65
N THR A 250 -8.32 9.43 -8.44
CA THR A 250 -8.30 8.84 -9.78
C THR A 250 -7.94 7.36 -9.65
N PHE A 251 -8.95 6.49 -9.72
CA PHE A 251 -8.71 5.05 -9.81
C PHE A 251 -8.09 4.72 -11.16
N THR A 252 -6.96 4.02 -11.17
CA THR A 252 -6.35 3.49 -12.39
C THR A 252 -6.44 1.96 -12.42
N TYR A 253 -6.54 1.36 -13.60
CA TYR A 253 -6.55 -0.09 -13.73
C TYR A 253 -5.47 -0.58 -14.71
N THR A 254 -5.00 -1.81 -14.50
CA THR A 254 -4.03 -2.48 -15.37
C THR A 254 -4.53 -3.87 -15.72
N ILE A 255 -4.64 -4.16 -17.02
CA ILE A 255 -4.96 -5.49 -17.55
C ILE A 255 -3.75 -6.11 -18.24
N ALA A 256 -3.73 -7.44 -18.38
CA ALA A 256 -2.71 -8.11 -19.16
C ALA A 256 -2.80 -7.72 -20.64
N LYS A 257 -1.65 -7.62 -21.34
CA LYS A 257 -1.61 -7.22 -22.76
C LYS A 257 -2.43 -8.15 -23.67
N HIS A 258 -2.55 -9.42 -23.30
CA HIS A 258 -3.30 -10.42 -24.03
C HIS A 258 -4.43 -10.98 -23.15
N PRO A 259 -5.62 -11.22 -23.72
CA PRO A 259 -6.72 -11.83 -22.97
C PRO A 259 -6.37 -13.25 -22.53
N THR A 260 -7.00 -13.68 -21.44
CA THR A 260 -6.86 -15.06 -20.97
C THR A 260 -7.59 -16.02 -21.90
N GLU A 261 -8.73 -15.57 -22.42
CA GLU A 261 -9.53 -16.29 -23.41
C GLU A 261 -9.89 -15.30 -24.52
N SER A 262 -9.28 -15.45 -25.70
CA SER A 262 -9.56 -14.58 -26.83
C SER A 262 -10.79 -15.05 -27.60
N ASN A 263 -11.59 -14.10 -28.10
CA ASN A 263 -12.73 -14.34 -28.99
C ASN A 263 -13.72 -15.38 -28.45
N LYS A 264 -14.04 -15.28 -27.15
CA LYS A 264 -14.94 -16.21 -26.48
C LYS A 264 -16.40 -15.91 -26.82
N PRO A 265 -17.18 -16.89 -27.31
CA PRO A 265 -18.60 -16.69 -27.62
C PRO A 265 -19.39 -16.23 -26.40
N LEU A 266 -20.34 -15.31 -26.59
CA LEU A 266 -21.14 -14.76 -25.49
C LEU A 266 -21.90 -15.84 -24.71
N GLU A 267 -22.43 -16.86 -25.38
CA GLU A 267 -23.12 -17.99 -24.75
C GLU A 267 -22.19 -18.76 -23.80
N MET A 268 -20.95 -18.99 -24.22
CA MET A 268 -19.95 -19.64 -23.36
C MET A 268 -19.57 -18.77 -22.16
N ILE A 269 -19.57 -17.44 -22.29
CA ILE A 269 -19.33 -16.54 -21.16
C ILE A 269 -20.45 -16.69 -20.13
N LEU A 270 -21.71 -16.68 -20.56
CA LEU A 270 -22.87 -16.86 -19.68
C LEU A 270 -22.78 -18.17 -18.89
N ASP A 271 -22.48 -19.27 -19.59
CA ASP A 271 -22.44 -20.60 -18.99
C ASP A 271 -21.24 -20.81 -18.07
N THR A 272 -20.06 -20.35 -18.48
CA THR A 272 -18.82 -20.60 -17.72
C THR A 272 -18.66 -19.69 -16.51
N HIS A 273 -19.31 -18.52 -16.52
CA HIS A 273 -19.28 -17.56 -15.43
C HIS A 273 -20.60 -17.53 -14.62
N PHE A 274 -21.71 -18.13 -15.05
CA PHE A 274 -23.01 -18.07 -14.34
C PHE A 274 -23.54 -16.63 -14.17
N ILE A 275 -23.47 -15.83 -15.24
CA ILE A 275 -23.93 -14.43 -15.26
C ILE A 275 -25.14 -14.25 -16.18
N PRO A 276 -26.34 -14.74 -15.82
CA PRO A 276 -27.50 -14.80 -16.73
C PRO A 276 -27.97 -13.42 -17.20
N GLN A 277 -27.71 -12.36 -16.44
CA GLN A 277 -28.07 -10.99 -16.82
C GLN A 277 -27.00 -10.27 -17.65
N PHE A 278 -25.86 -10.91 -17.94
CA PHE A 278 -24.73 -10.26 -18.61
C PHE A 278 -25.11 -9.63 -19.94
N LEU A 279 -25.89 -10.34 -20.78
CA LEU A 279 -26.35 -9.78 -22.06
C LEU A 279 -27.21 -8.53 -21.88
N ASN A 280 -28.09 -8.51 -20.88
CA ASN A 280 -28.94 -7.35 -20.61
C ASN A 280 -28.10 -6.15 -20.17
N ARG A 281 -27.11 -6.38 -19.28
CA ARG A 281 -26.20 -5.34 -18.81
C ARG A 281 -25.26 -4.85 -19.89
N LEU A 282 -24.77 -5.73 -20.76
CA LEU A 282 -23.96 -5.37 -21.91
C LEU A 282 -24.74 -4.46 -22.88
N LYS A 283 -26.02 -4.77 -23.15
CA LYS A 283 -26.89 -3.91 -23.97
C LYS A 283 -27.13 -2.54 -23.33
N GLU A 284 -27.37 -2.50 -22.02
CA GLU A 284 -27.52 -1.24 -21.26
C GLU A 284 -26.22 -0.41 -21.32
N PHE A 285 -25.05 -1.05 -21.15
CA PHE A 285 -23.74 -0.41 -21.26
C PHE A 285 -23.48 0.14 -22.67
N LEU A 286 -23.71 -0.66 -23.71
CA LEU A 286 -23.54 -0.21 -25.10
C LEU A 286 -24.48 0.96 -25.44
N ASN A 287 -25.71 0.95 -24.93
CA ASN A 287 -26.64 2.07 -25.09
C ASN A 287 -26.13 3.34 -24.38
N ALA A 288 -25.47 3.23 -23.23
CA ALA A 288 -24.89 4.37 -22.52
C ALA A 288 -23.74 5.04 -23.30
N LEU A 289 -23.01 4.27 -24.12
CA LEU A 289 -21.95 4.78 -25.00
C LEU A 289 -22.48 5.57 -26.22
N LEU A 290 -23.78 5.46 -26.54
CA LEU A 290 -24.37 6.23 -27.63
C LEU A 290 -24.50 7.72 -27.26
N PRO A 291 -24.44 8.64 -28.25
CA PRO A 291 -24.76 10.04 -28.04
C PRO A 291 -26.16 10.23 -27.44
N PRO A 292 -26.39 11.25 -26.59
CA PRO A 292 -27.67 11.45 -25.89
C PRO A 292 -28.91 11.43 -26.81
N THR A 293 -28.77 11.90 -28.04
CA THR A 293 -29.83 11.93 -29.07
C THR A 293 -30.22 10.56 -29.62
N GLN A 294 -29.37 9.54 -29.42
CA GLN A 294 -29.55 8.17 -29.93
C GLN A 294 -29.76 7.14 -28.81
N ARG A 295 -29.70 7.57 -27.54
CA ARG A 295 -29.93 6.69 -26.39
C ARG A 295 -31.40 6.29 -26.34
N GLN A 296 -31.65 4.99 -26.25
CA GLN A 296 -32.98 4.49 -25.94
C GLN A 296 -33.23 4.64 -24.43
N GLY A 297 -34.35 5.26 -24.05
CA GLY A 297 -34.74 5.42 -22.64
C GLY A 297 -35.53 4.24 -22.10
N ASN A 298 -36.12 3.42 -22.98
CA ASN A 298 -36.91 2.27 -22.57
C ASN A 298 -36.04 1.00 -22.42
N HIS A 299 -35.84 0.57 -21.17
CA HIS A 299 -35.06 -0.62 -20.81
C HIS A 299 -35.57 -1.91 -21.47
N ALA A 300 -36.89 -2.07 -21.69
CA ALA A 300 -37.43 -3.25 -22.35
C ALA A 300 -37.03 -3.32 -23.83
N LEU A 301 -36.99 -2.16 -24.50
CA LEU A 301 -36.54 -2.07 -25.89
C LEU A 301 -35.02 -2.29 -26.01
N ILE A 302 -34.23 -1.79 -25.05
CA ILE A 302 -32.79 -2.07 -24.98
C ILE A 302 -32.54 -3.58 -24.85
N ARG A 303 -33.25 -4.26 -23.93
CA ARG A 303 -33.07 -5.70 -23.69
C ARG A 303 -33.45 -6.56 -24.89
N ASN A 304 -34.46 -6.16 -25.65
CA ASN A 304 -34.92 -6.87 -26.84
C ASN A 304 -34.15 -6.51 -28.13
N SER A 305 -33.21 -5.56 -28.07
CA SER A 305 -32.39 -5.20 -29.23
C SER A 305 -31.40 -6.31 -29.61
N PRO A 306 -31.12 -6.51 -30.91
CA PRO A 306 -30.08 -7.42 -31.36
C PRO A 306 -28.70 -6.88 -30.95
N ILE A 307 -27.80 -7.76 -30.50
CA ILE A 307 -26.42 -7.38 -30.21
C ILE A 307 -25.53 -7.75 -31.42
N PRO A 308 -24.80 -6.79 -32.01
CA PRO A 308 -23.96 -7.05 -33.19
C PRO A 308 -22.64 -7.77 -32.83
N ILE A 309 -22.39 -8.00 -31.55
CA ILE A 309 -21.18 -8.63 -31.02
C ILE A 309 -21.50 -10.09 -30.71
N LEU A 310 -20.74 -11.03 -31.26
CA LEU A 310 -20.96 -12.48 -31.05
C LEU A 310 -19.98 -13.08 -30.02
N ALA A 311 -18.85 -12.42 -29.81
CA ALA A 311 -17.78 -12.90 -28.95
C ALA A 311 -16.97 -11.72 -28.37
N LEU A 312 -16.33 -11.96 -27.23
CA LEU A 312 -15.51 -10.99 -26.53
C LEU A 312 -14.17 -11.61 -26.12
N ASP A 313 -13.13 -10.78 -26.07
CA ASP A 313 -11.92 -11.12 -25.37
C ASP A 313 -12.16 -11.02 -23.85
N VAL A 314 -11.78 -12.06 -23.10
CA VAL A 314 -12.04 -12.19 -21.67
C VAL A 314 -10.73 -12.25 -20.88
N TRP A 315 -10.63 -11.38 -19.88
CA TRP A 315 -9.54 -11.37 -18.90
C TRP A 315 -10.07 -11.90 -17.57
N HIS A 316 -9.42 -12.93 -17.01
CA HIS A 316 -9.82 -13.48 -15.72
C HIS A 316 -9.35 -12.65 -14.53
N SER A 317 -8.51 -11.64 -14.76
CA SER A 317 -8.08 -10.76 -13.70
C SER A 317 -7.63 -9.41 -14.23
N PHE A 318 -7.86 -8.37 -13.43
CA PHE A 318 -7.32 -7.04 -13.64
C PHE A 318 -6.82 -6.46 -12.33
N LYS A 319 -5.91 -5.50 -12.41
CA LYS A 319 -5.40 -4.78 -11.24
C LYS A 319 -6.08 -3.45 -11.12
N ILE A 320 -6.60 -3.11 -9.95
CA ILE A 320 -7.04 -1.75 -9.61
C ILE A 320 -5.94 -1.12 -8.76
N GLN A 321 -5.63 0.13 -9.03
CA GLN A 321 -4.73 0.94 -8.25
C GLN A 321 -5.46 2.21 -7.79
N SER A 322 -5.31 2.53 -6.52
CA SER A 322 -5.85 3.73 -5.89
C SER A 322 -4.82 4.30 -4.94
N GLU A 323 -4.84 5.61 -4.75
CA GLU A 323 -4.04 6.26 -3.71
C GLU A 323 -4.64 5.95 -2.34
N SER A 324 -3.77 5.49 -1.44
CA SER A 324 -4.10 5.22 -0.06
C SER A 324 -4.44 6.53 0.64
N PRO A 325 -5.58 6.64 1.35
CA PRO A 325 -6.05 7.90 1.96
C PRO A 325 -5.17 8.49 3.08
N GLY A 326 -3.98 7.96 3.37
CA GLY A 326 -3.16 8.51 4.47
C GLY A 326 -1.70 8.08 4.54
N ASP A 327 -1.13 7.41 3.52
CA ASP A 327 0.32 7.16 3.47
C ASP A 327 0.97 7.52 2.11
N GLY A 328 0.23 8.18 1.21
CA GLY A 328 0.65 8.43 -0.18
C GLY A 328 0.99 7.15 -0.98
N GLY A 329 0.72 5.96 -0.42
CA GLY A 329 1.04 4.68 -1.01
C GLY A 329 0.00 4.25 -2.04
N MET A 330 0.42 3.52 -3.06
CA MET A 330 -0.50 2.94 -4.04
C MET A 330 -1.09 1.63 -3.49
N ILE A 331 -2.39 1.63 -3.18
CA ILE A 331 -3.16 0.41 -2.92
C ILE A 331 -3.35 -0.28 -4.26
N GLN A 332 -2.90 -1.53 -4.35
CA GLN A 332 -3.05 -2.36 -5.55
C GLN A 332 -3.81 -3.62 -5.21
N GLU A 333 -4.93 -3.83 -5.89
CA GLU A 333 -5.75 -5.03 -5.73
C GLU A 333 -5.85 -5.79 -7.05
N ILE A 334 -5.81 -7.12 -6.98
CA ILE A 334 -6.05 -7.98 -8.14
C ILE A 334 -7.47 -8.52 -8.01
N VAL A 335 -8.37 -8.01 -8.83
CA VAL A 335 -9.73 -8.53 -8.96
C VAL A 335 -9.69 -9.72 -9.89
N LYS A 336 -10.32 -10.84 -9.51
CA LYS A 336 -10.40 -12.04 -10.33
C LYS A 336 -11.84 -12.46 -10.63
N ALA A 337 -12.07 -12.84 -11.88
CA ALA A 337 -13.30 -13.42 -12.39
C ALA A 337 -12.94 -14.70 -13.14
N ILE A 338 -12.79 -15.80 -12.40
CA ILE A 338 -12.31 -17.09 -12.92
C ILE A 338 -13.51 -17.99 -13.26
N PRO A 339 -13.55 -18.61 -14.45
CA PRO A 339 -14.63 -19.52 -14.83
C PRO A 339 -14.58 -20.82 -14.01
N ASN A 340 -15.76 -21.36 -13.72
CA ASN A 340 -15.94 -22.51 -12.81
C ASN A 340 -15.32 -23.82 -13.35
N LYS A 341 -14.99 -23.90 -14.64
CA LYS A 341 -14.35 -25.08 -15.26
C LYS A 341 -12.84 -25.14 -15.03
N SER A 342 -12.22 -24.11 -14.45
CA SER A 342 -10.78 -24.12 -14.22
C SER A 342 -10.42 -24.84 -12.91
N LYS A 343 -9.91 -26.07 -13.06
CA LYS A 343 -9.25 -26.87 -12.00
C LYS A 343 -10.11 -27.21 -10.77
N GLY A 344 -11.16 -28.04 -10.92
CA GLY A 344 -11.70 -28.88 -9.84
C GLY A 344 -12.17 -28.17 -8.55
N LEU A 345 -12.24 -26.84 -8.55
CA LEU A 345 -12.83 -26.03 -7.50
C LEU A 345 -14.18 -25.56 -8.01
N GLU A 346 -15.26 -26.00 -7.38
CA GLU A 346 -16.57 -25.36 -7.51
C GLU A 346 -16.54 -23.98 -6.84
N THR A 347 -15.82 -23.02 -7.42
CA THR A 347 -15.84 -21.64 -6.93
C THR A 347 -16.92 -20.87 -7.65
N LYS A 348 -18.10 -20.79 -7.04
CA LYS A 348 -19.18 -19.84 -7.39
C LYS A 348 -18.87 -18.41 -6.91
N ARG A 349 -17.59 -17.99 -6.94
CA ARG A 349 -17.16 -16.73 -6.32
C ARG A 349 -16.63 -15.76 -7.37
N PHE A 350 -17.32 -14.64 -7.50
CA PHE A 350 -16.79 -13.42 -8.08
C PHE A 350 -16.21 -12.56 -6.96
N ASP A 351 -15.08 -11.92 -7.22
CA ASP A 351 -14.65 -10.80 -6.38
C ASP A 351 -15.62 -9.63 -6.64
N THR A 352 -16.42 -9.27 -5.64
CA THR A 352 -17.34 -8.13 -5.74
C THR A 352 -16.55 -6.83 -5.70
N VAL A 353 -16.66 -6.03 -6.75
CA VAL A 353 -16.11 -4.67 -6.79
C VAL A 353 -17.26 -3.70 -6.55
N VAL A 354 -17.15 -2.88 -5.50
CA VAL A 354 -18.07 -1.76 -5.29
C VAL A 354 -17.54 -0.58 -6.10
N VAL A 355 -18.33 -0.15 -7.09
CA VAL A 355 -18.00 1.01 -7.92
C VAL A 355 -18.90 2.15 -7.48
N MET A 356 -18.29 3.27 -7.06
CA MET A 356 -19.03 4.51 -6.80
C MET A 356 -19.55 5.04 -8.15
N ALA A 357 -20.86 4.91 -8.37
CA ALA A 357 -21.49 5.18 -9.66
C ALA A 357 -21.85 6.66 -9.86
N THR A 358 -21.83 7.46 -8.81
CA THR A 358 -22.20 8.88 -8.82
C THR A 358 -21.22 9.72 -7.99
N ASN A 359 -21.13 11.00 -8.31
CA ASN A 359 -20.27 11.96 -7.59
C ASN A 359 -20.74 12.22 -6.14
N ASP A 360 -21.97 11.81 -5.81
CA ASP A 360 -22.57 11.94 -4.46
C ASP A 360 -22.36 10.68 -3.60
N ALA A 361 -21.70 9.64 -4.13
CA ALA A 361 -21.46 8.42 -3.40
C ALA A 361 -20.33 8.63 -2.38
N GLU A 362 -20.67 8.63 -1.09
CA GLU A 362 -19.71 8.70 0.01
C GLU A 362 -19.25 7.30 0.45
N SER A 363 -17.94 7.16 0.69
CA SER A 363 -17.31 5.89 1.12
C SER A 363 -17.72 5.40 2.52
N VAL A 364 -18.53 6.17 3.25
CA VAL A 364 -18.73 6.02 4.70
C VAL A 364 -20.01 5.26 5.07
N SER A 365 -20.91 5.01 4.11
CA SER A 365 -22.15 4.28 4.38
C SER A 365 -22.74 3.65 3.11
N LEU A 366 -22.71 2.32 3.03
CA LEU A 366 -23.44 1.57 2.00
C LEU A 366 -24.90 1.40 2.43
N GLU A 367 -25.79 2.33 2.05
CA GLU A 367 -27.21 1.96 1.87
C GLU A 367 -27.33 1.32 0.49
N GLY A 368 -27.22 -0.01 0.44
CA GLY A 368 -27.37 -0.77 -0.80
C GLY A 368 -28.82 -1.18 -1.02
N GLU A 369 -29.46 -0.70 -2.09
CA GLU A 369 -30.58 -1.42 -2.69
C GLU A 369 -30.06 -2.64 -3.46
N SER A 370 -30.50 -3.83 -3.07
CA SER A 370 -30.17 -5.07 -3.78
C SER A 370 -30.87 -5.09 -5.15
N HIS A 371 -30.09 -4.94 -6.22
CA HIS A 371 -30.56 -5.20 -7.58
C HIS A 371 -30.35 -6.65 -8.04
N CYS A 372 -30.01 -7.56 -7.13
CA CYS A 372 -30.03 -9.00 -7.37
C CYS A 372 -30.97 -9.65 -6.35
N GLN A 373 -32.23 -9.87 -6.74
CA GLN A 373 -33.06 -10.87 -6.09
C GLN A 373 -32.39 -12.24 -6.29
N LEU A 374 -31.68 -12.70 -5.26
CA LEU A 374 -31.41 -14.12 -5.09
C LEU A 374 -32.76 -14.74 -4.73
N GLU A 375 -33.41 -15.37 -5.71
CA GLU A 375 -34.53 -16.25 -5.40
C GLU A 375 -34.07 -17.32 -4.40
N ASN A 376 -34.90 -17.51 -3.38
CA ASN A 376 -34.68 -18.33 -2.21
C ASN A 376 -34.18 -19.74 -2.58
N PHE A 377 -32.98 -20.09 -2.12
CA PHE A 377 -32.61 -21.48 -1.91
C PHE A 377 -32.87 -21.84 -0.45
N THR A 378 -34.04 -22.39 -0.20
CA THR A 378 -34.35 -23.11 1.04
C THR A 378 -33.50 -24.38 1.07
N MET A 379 -32.59 -24.50 2.05
CA MET A 379 -31.98 -25.78 2.39
C MET A 379 -33.01 -26.63 3.16
N HIS A 380 -33.23 -27.85 2.69
CA HIS A 380 -33.46 -29.00 3.57
C HIS A 380 -32.17 -29.80 3.63
#